data_AF-A0A6H2NHE7-F1
#
_entry.id   AF-A0A6H2NHE7-F1
#
_cell.length_a   1.000
_cell.length_b   1.000
_cell.length_c   1.000
_cell.angle_alpha   90.00
_cell.angle_beta   90.00
_cell.angle_gamma   90.00
#
_symmetry.space_group_name_H-M   'P 1'
#
loop_
_entity.id
_entity.type
_entity.pdbx_description
1 polymer ?
#
loop_
_entity_poly.entity_id
_entity_poly.type
_entity_poly.pdbx_seq_one_letter_code
_entity_poly.pdbx_strand_id
1 'polypeptide(L)'
;MANSSPLTGVILIDCARANAKRGLAIAAHQCGYGDDTAQFQAALKSACEAMNVSVDDLADLVADNPPQLRRNPGIEVAPDTLDDL
;
A
#
# COMPACT_ATOMS: atom_id res chain seq x y z
N MET A 1 18.09 23.81 -6.17
CA MET A 1 16.77 24.08 -6.77
C MET A 1 16.03 22.76 -6.85
N ALA A 2 15.22 22.44 -5.84
CA ALA A 2 14.21 21.39 -5.95
C ALA A 2 12.92 22.14 -6.23
N ASN A 3 12.42 22.06 -7.47
CA ASN A 3 11.13 22.63 -7.81
C ASN A 3 10.10 22.01 -6.88
N SER A 4 9.56 22.86 -6.00
CA SER A 4 8.75 22.58 -4.82
C SER A 4 7.36 22.06 -5.17
N SER A 5 7.30 21.00 -5.97
CA SER A 5 6.05 20.38 -6.39
C SER A 5 5.95 19.02 -5.71
N PRO A 6 4.88 18.76 -4.95
CA PRO A 6 4.68 17.46 -4.34
C PRO A 6 4.65 16.37 -5.43
N LEU A 7 5.35 15.26 -5.18
CA LEU A 7 5.30 14.11 -6.07
C LEU A 7 3.87 13.55 -6.09
N THR A 8 3.41 13.09 -7.24
CA THR A 8 2.06 12.53 -7.40
C THR A 8 2.08 11.26 -8.24
N GLY A 9 1.00 10.47 -8.18
CA GLY A 9 0.85 9.24 -8.96
C GLY A 9 1.90 8.19 -8.61
N VAL A 10 2.39 7.47 -9.63
CA VAL A 10 3.34 6.35 -9.43
C VAL A 10 4.65 6.81 -8.79
N ILE A 11 5.12 8.03 -9.11
CA ILE A 11 6.38 8.57 -8.60
C ILE A 11 6.29 8.85 -7.09
N LEU A 12 5.10 9.25 -6.61
CA LEU A 12 4.82 9.38 -5.19
C LEU A 12 4.90 8.04 -4.47
N ILE A 13 4.33 7.00 -5.07
CA ILE A 13 4.28 5.65 -4.49
C ILE A 13 5.68 5.05 -4.38
N ASP A 14 6.52 5.23 -5.41
CA ASP A 14 7.91 4.78 -5.39
C ASP A 14 8.72 5.51 -4.31
N CYS A 15 8.60 6.85 -4.25
CA CYS A 15 9.22 7.67 -3.21
C CYS A 15 8.75 7.27 -1.79
N ALA A 16 7.44 7.06 -1.63
CA ALA A 16 6.82 6.65 -0.40
C ALA A 16 7.37 5.29 0.05
N ARG A 17 7.37 4.27 -0.84
CA ARG A 17 7.91 2.94 -0.55
C ARG A 17 9.39 2.97 -0.18
N ALA A 18 10.21 3.75 -0.90
CA ALA A 18 11.64 3.89 -0.61
C ALA A 18 11.90 4.48 0.79
N ASN A 19 11.03 5.38 1.26
CA ASN A 19 11.17 6.06 2.54
C ASN A 19 10.27 5.47 3.64
N ALA A 20 9.39 4.52 3.34
CA ALA A 20 8.40 4.03 4.28
C ALA A 20 9.03 3.30 5.48
N LYS A 21 10.20 2.68 5.31
CA LYS A 21 11.01 2.14 6.42
C LYS A 21 11.55 3.21 7.37
N ARG A 22 11.61 4.47 6.93
CA ARG A 22 12.12 5.61 7.70
C ARG A 22 11.00 6.36 8.43
N GLY A 23 9.74 6.06 8.13
CA GLY A 23 8.56 6.65 8.76
C GLY A 23 7.87 7.73 7.91
N LEU A 24 6.62 8.03 8.29
CA LEU A 24 5.70 8.89 7.54
C LEU A 24 6.22 10.32 7.34
N ALA A 25 6.72 10.96 8.40
CA ALA A 25 7.22 12.33 8.35
C ALA A 25 8.41 12.48 7.40
N ILE A 26 9.35 11.52 7.45
CA ILE A 26 10.52 11.53 6.56
C ILE A 26 10.09 11.29 5.11
N ALA A 27 9.15 10.37 4.87
CA ALA A 27 8.62 10.13 3.54
C ALA A 27 7.93 11.37 2.97
N ALA A 28 7.05 12.03 3.75
CA ALA A 28 6.38 13.26 3.33
C ALA A 28 7.39 14.35 2.93
N HIS A 29 8.40 14.59 3.77
CA HIS A 29 9.42 15.60 3.48
C HIS A 29 10.22 15.28 2.21
N GLN A 30 10.61 14.01 2.04
CA GLN A 30 11.39 13.55 0.88
C GLN A 30 10.57 13.56 -0.41
N CYS A 31 9.25 13.35 -0.32
CA CYS A 31 8.36 13.34 -1.46
C CYS A 31 7.80 14.74 -1.82
N GLY A 32 8.29 15.80 -1.17
CA GLY A 32 7.95 17.20 -1.49
C GLY A 32 6.75 17.76 -0.73
N TYR A 33 6.26 17.06 0.29
CA TYR A 33 5.17 17.50 1.18
C TYR A 33 5.66 18.19 2.46
N GLY A 34 6.98 18.16 2.74
CA GLY A 34 7.51 18.75 3.97
C GLY A 34 6.95 18.05 5.22
N ASP A 35 6.33 18.82 6.09
CA ASP A 35 5.68 18.33 7.32
C ASP A 35 4.19 17.96 7.11
N ASP A 36 3.63 18.19 5.92
CA ASP A 36 2.22 17.92 5.58
C ASP A 36 1.96 16.43 5.31
N THR A 37 2.11 15.62 6.35
CA THR A 37 1.84 14.16 6.33
C THR A 37 0.41 13.81 5.95
N ALA A 38 -0.57 14.65 6.32
CA ALA A 38 -1.98 14.47 5.96
C ALA A 38 -2.20 14.60 4.44
N GLN A 39 -1.57 15.61 3.83
CA GLN A 39 -1.65 15.81 2.38
C GLN A 39 -0.92 14.69 1.63
N PHE A 40 0.22 14.26 2.17
CA PHE A 40 0.97 13.12 1.66
C PHE A 40 0.13 11.83 1.67
N GLN A 41 -0.53 11.48 2.78
CA GLN A 41 -1.39 10.29 2.87
C GLN A 41 -2.57 10.36 1.89
N ALA A 42 -3.23 11.52 1.79
CA ALA A 42 -4.34 11.69 0.86
C ALA A 42 -3.91 11.48 -0.60
N ALA A 43 -2.76 12.05 -0.99
CA ALA A 43 -2.21 11.90 -2.32
C ALA A 43 -1.71 10.47 -2.59
N LEU A 44 -1.12 9.82 -1.58
CA LEU A 44 -0.66 8.43 -1.67
C LEU A 44 -1.83 7.48 -1.89
N LYS A 45 -2.92 7.65 -1.12
CA LYS A 45 -4.14 6.87 -1.27
C LYS A 45 -4.76 7.06 -2.65
N SER A 46 -4.88 8.31 -3.11
CA SER A 46 -5.41 8.61 -4.44
C SER A 46 -4.56 7.99 -5.55
N ALA A 47 -3.23 8.02 -5.40
CA ALA A 47 -2.31 7.41 -6.36
C ALA A 47 -2.42 5.86 -6.37
N CYS A 48 -2.60 5.23 -5.21
CA CYS A 48 -2.80 3.79 -5.10
C CYS A 48 -4.15 3.35 -5.65
N GLU A 49 -5.22 4.10 -5.37
CA GLU A 49 -6.56 3.87 -5.92
C GLU A 49 -6.56 3.94 -7.45
N ALA A 50 -5.80 4.87 -8.03
CA ALA A 50 -5.62 4.95 -9.49
C ALA A 50 -4.98 3.69 -10.10
N MET A 51 -4.30 2.87 -9.29
CA MET A 51 -3.73 1.58 -9.71
C MET A 51 -4.56 0.37 -9.23
N ASN A 52 -5.80 0.58 -8.75
CA ASN A 52 -6.63 -0.44 -8.11
C ASN A 52 -5.95 -1.13 -6.91
N VAL A 53 -5.07 -0.42 -6.21
CA VAL A 53 -4.43 -0.89 -4.97
C VAL A 53 -5.05 -0.15 -3.79
N SER A 54 -5.63 -0.87 -2.85
CA SER A 54 -6.08 -0.29 -1.58
C SER A 54 -4.94 -0.34 -0.58
N VAL A 55 -4.46 0.84 -0.17
CA VAL A 55 -3.51 1.00 0.93
C VAL A 55 -4.19 1.80 2.04
N ASP A 56 -4.16 1.28 3.27
CA ASP A 56 -4.68 1.99 4.45
C ASP A 56 -3.62 2.94 5.02
N ASP A 57 -2.34 2.54 4.97
CA ASP A 57 -1.24 3.28 5.58
C ASP A 57 0.09 3.12 4.84
N LEU A 58 1.03 4.04 5.09
CA LEU A 58 2.38 3.97 4.50
C LEU A 58 3.09 2.65 4.83
N ALA A 59 2.83 2.10 6.02
CA ALA A 59 3.36 0.82 6.46
C ALA A 59 2.86 -0.36 5.60
N ASP A 60 1.66 -0.26 5.03
CA ASP A 60 1.07 -1.27 4.15
C ASP A 60 1.88 -1.43 2.85
N LEU A 61 2.52 -0.36 2.37
CA LEU A 61 3.41 -0.42 1.20
C LEU A 61 4.74 -1.16 1.46
N VAL A 62 5.13 -1.32 2.72
CA VAL A 62 6.36 -2.01 3.16
C VAL A 62 6.06 -3.39 3.69
N ALA A 63 4.84 -3.59 4.19
CA ALA A 63 4.39 -4.86 4.67
C ALA A 63 4.45 -5.85 3.50
N ASP A 64 5.49 -6.69 3.52
CA ASP A 64 5.52 -8.02 2.90
C ASP A 64 4.52 -8.95 3.61
N ASN A 65 3.35 -8.42 3.98
CA ASN A 65 2.21 -9.26 4.29
C ASN A 65 1.41 -9.26 3.00
N PRO A 66 1.24 -10.41 2.33
CA PRO A 66 0.24 -10.48 1.29
C PRO A 66 -1.04 -9.90 1.88
N PRO A 67 -1.76 -9.03 1.15
CA PRO A 67 -3.03 -8.50 1.61
C PRO A 67 -3.78 -9.72 2.10
N GLN A 68 -4.17 -9.70 3.37
CA GLN A 68 -4.99 -10.74 3.98
C GLN A 68 -6.16 -10.90 3.03
N LEU A 69 -6.00 -11.84 2.09
CA LEU A 69 -7.02 -12.30 1.18
C LEU A 69 -8.08 -12.61 2.20
N ARG A 70 -9.15 -11.82 2.21
CA ARG A 70 -10.32 -12.12 3.04
C ARG A 70 -10.73 -13.49 2.54
N ARG A 71 -10.17 -14.52 3.17
CA ARG A 71 -10.33 -15.91 2.86
C ARG A 71 -11.74 -16.13 3.33
N ASN A 72 -12.67 -15.82 2.45
CA ASN A 72 -14.00 -16.32 2.54
C ASN A 72 -13.80 -17.82 2.80
N PRO A 73 -14.21 -18.36 3.94
CA PRO A 73 -14.09 -19.78 4.19
C PRO A 73 -15.09 -20.46 3.25
N GLY A 74 -14.69 -20.60 1.98
CA GLY A 74 -15.30 -21.57 1.10
C GLY A 74 -14.97 -22.91 1.75
N ILE A 75 -15.97 -23.55 2.34
CA ILE A 75 -15.88 -24.93 2.78
C ILE A 75 -15.36 -25.70 1.56
N GLU A 76 -14.13 -26.19 1.64
CA GLU A 76 -13.63 -27.23 0.74
C GLU A 76 -14.37 -28.51 1.14
N VAL A 77 -15.54 -28.76 0.54
CA VAL A 77 -16.17 -30.09 0.58
C VAL A 77 -15.35 -30.97 -0.36
N ALA A 78 -14.40 -31.72 0.20
CA ALA A 78 -13.89 -32.89 -0.49
C ALA A 78 -15.05 -33.88 -0.65
N PRO A 79 -15.27 -34.46 -1.84
CA PRO A 79 -16.28 -35.50 -1.97
C PRO A 79 -15.75 -36.75 -1.26
N ASP A 80 -16.31 -37.09 -0.10
CA ASP A 80 -16.24 -38.44 0.45
C ASP A 80 -16.89 -39.39 -0.57
N THR A 81 -16.07 -40.02 -1.42
CA THR A 81 -16.54 -41.12 -2.24
C THR A 81 -15.68 -42.33 -1.97
N LEU A 82 -16.36 -43.32 -1.39
CA LEU A 82 -15.95 -44.66 -0.99
C LEU A 82 -15.46 -45.48 -2.18
N ASP A 83 -14.39 -46.25 -1.99
CA ASP A 83 -14.11 -47.55 -2.66
C ASP A 83 -12.84 -48.11 -1.98
N ASP A 84 -12.94 -48.80 -0.84
CA ASP A 84 -13.26 -50.23 -0.67
C ASP A 84 -12.31 -51.19 -1.42
N LEU A 85 -11.60 -51.98 -0.60
CA LEU A 85 -10.91 -53.26 -0.84
C LEU A 85 -9.43 -53.28 -1.30
#